data_AF-A0A2V9J2Z3-F1
#
_entry.id   AF-A0A2V9J2Z3-F1
#
_cell.length_a   1.000
_cell.length_b   1.000
_cell.length_c   1.000
_cell.angle_alpha   90.00
_cell.angle_beta   90.00
_cell.angle_gamma   90.00
#
_symmetry.space_group_name_H-M   'P 1'
#
loop_
_entity.id
_entity.type
_entity.pdbx_description
1 polymer ?
#
loop_
_entity_poly.entity_id
_entity_poly.type
_entity_poly.pdbx_seq_one_letter_code
_entity_poly.pdbx_strand_id
1 'polypeptide(L)'
;MRRIAFFVFLVVVSAAHLSREDYVLGPDSQREPGVPRGTITQQTWTSKIYPGTVRDYWIYVPAQYSAQKPACVMVFQDGGGMVAETGSWRAPIVFDNLIHKGELPVTIGVFINPGVLLAASPNQQNRYNRSYEYDALGDRYARFLAEEILPEVAKHYSISKDPNDYAIAGASSGGIAALNAAWNRSDVFHRVVSFIGSYTNLRGGDTLAARIRKTEPKPLRVFLQDGRNDQDIYAGNWFLGNEEVFSALQYAGYESTFVVGTEGHNAKHGASILPDALRWVWKDYPKPVAKPERVSDRGVYAILEPGKDWELLVQGYQLTADSAVDKDGSVYFTDARNNRIHKIDAKGKITVWKEGSGGAHGIMSGPDGRLYAG
;
A
#
# COMPACT_ATOMS: atom_id res chain seq x y z
N MET A 1 -65.81 50.53 5.23
CA MET A 1 -64.39 50.67 4.85
C MET A 1 -63.59 49.54 5.49
N ARG A 2 -62.54 49.10 4.79
CA ARG A 2 -61.79 47.82 4.86
C ARG A 2 -61.50 47.22 6.25
N ARG A 3 -61.73 45.90 6.39
CA ARG A 3 -61.11 45.04 7.42
C ARG A 3 -59.80 44.48 6.87
N ILE A 4 -58.70 44.69 7.59
CA ILE A 4 -57.37 44.17 7.28
C ILE A 4 -57.24 42.81 7.97
N ALA A 5 -56.91 41.76 7.22
CA ALA A 5 -56.58 40.44 7.76
C ALA A 5 -55.05 40.29 7.78
N PHE A 6 -54.48 40.05 8.96
CA PHE A 6 -53.08 39.68 9.15
C PHE A 6 -52.95 38.16 8.96
N PHE A 7 -52.15 37.73 7.97
CA PHE A 7 -51.71 36.35 7.86
C PHE A 7 -50.34 36.20 8.53
N VAL A 8 -50.27 35.39 9.59
CA VAL A 8 -49.01 34.96 10.21
C VAL A 8 -48.55 33.72 9.47
N PHE A 9 -47.41 33.80 8.78
CA PHE A 9 -46.74 32.66 8.18
C PHE A 9 -45.92 31.94 9.26
N LEU A 10 -46.32 30.74 9.65
CA LEU A 10 -45.54 29.88 10.52
C LEU A 10 -44.48 29.17 9.67
N VAL A 11 -43.22 29.56 9.80
CA VAL A 11 -42.09 28.83 9.20
C VAL A 11 -41.77 27.64 10.12
N VAL A 12 -42.17 26.44 9.70
CA VAL A 12 -41.73 25.20 10.35
C VAL A 12 -40.33 24.89 9.84
N VAL A 13 -39.31 25.23 10.65
CA VAL A 13 -37.95 24.75 10.42
C VAL A 13 -37.90 23.30 10.89
N SER A 14 -37.99 22.37 9.95
CA SER A 14 -37.74 20.96 10.22
C SER A 14 -36.23 20.79 10.40
N ALA A 15 -35.76 20.73 11.65
CA ALA A 15 -34.41 20.29 11.94
C ALA A 15 -34.30 18.83 11.52
N ALA A 16 -33.66 18.57 10.38
CA ALA A 16 -33.25 17.22 10.01
C ALA A 16 -32.22 16.77 11.05
N HIS A 17 -32.65 15.95 12.00
CA HIS A 17 -31.72 15.12 12.77
C HIS A 17 -31.04 14.18 11.76
N LEU A 18 -29.83 14.53 11.32
CA LEU A 18 -28.89 13.56 10.76
C LEU A 18 -28.70 12.48 11.83
N SER A 19 -29.37 11.34 11.67
CA SER A 19 -29.12 10.18 12.51
C SER A 19 -27.65 9.83 12.36
N ARG A 20 -26.91 9.88 13.46
CA ARG A 20 -25.56 9.32 13.53
C ARG A 20 -25.68 7.85 13.13
N GLU A 21 -25.00 7.43 12.06
CA GLU A 21 -24.94 6.02 11.71
C GLU A 21 -24.26 5.28 12.87
N ASP A 22 -24.99 4.36 13.50
CA ASP A 22 -24.45 3.54 14.57
C ASP A 22 -23.63 2.40 13.96
N TYR A 23 -22.34 2.65 13.74
CA TYR A 23 -21.38 1.65 13.30
C TYR A 23 -21.13 0.62 14.39
N VAL A 24 -21.82 -0.52 14.30
CA VAL A 24 -21.71 -1.65 15.24
C VAL A 24 -21.06 -2.85 14.58
N LEU A 25 -20.32 -3.63 15.38
CA LEU A 25 -19.72 -4.87 14.90
C LEU A 25 -20.80 -5.90 14.54
N GLY A 26 -20.79 -6.36 13.29
CA GLY A 26 -21.70 -7.40 12.81
C GLY A 26 -21.38 -8.81 13.32
N PRO A 27 -22.19 -9.81 12.95
CA PRO A 27 -22.01 -11.21 13.39
C PRO A 27 -20.65 -11.80 13.05
N ASP A 28 -20.09 -11.48 11.88
CA ASP A 28 -18.77 -11.95 11.46
C ASP A 28 -17.62 -11.43 12.33
N SER A 29 -17.86 -10.40 13.15
CA SER A 29 -16.90 -9.87 14.13
C SER A 29 -17.14 -10.42 15.54
N GLN A 30 -18.07 -11.37 15.70
CA GLN A 30 -18.37 -12.06 16.96
C GLN A 30 -18.02 -13.54 16.88
N ARG A 31 -17.68 -14.15 18.01
CA ARG A 31 -17.45 -15.60 18.08
C ARG A 31 -18.77 -16.32 17.82
N GLU A 32 -18.85 -17.08 16.73
CA GLU A 32 -20.01 -17.89 16.37
C GLU A 32 -19.85 -19.33 16.90
N PRO A 33 -20.90 -19.94 17.50
CA PRO A 33 -20.87 -21.34 17.91
C PRO A 33 -20.62 -22.28 16.71
N GLY A 34 -19.71 -23.25 16.88
CA GLY A 34 -19.39 -24.24 15.85
C GLY A 34 -18.34 -23.81 14.83
N VAL A 35 -17.93 -22.54 14.83
CA VAL A 35 -16.82 -22.07 13.98
C VAL A 35 -15.48 -22.52 14.60
N PRO A 36 -14.65 -23.28 13.87
CA PRO A 36 -13.31 -23.65 14.32
C PRO A 36 -12.43 -22.43 14.60
N ARG A 37 -11.69 -22.47 15.70
CA ARG A 37 -10.83 -21.36 16.13
C ARG A 37 -9.38 -21.59 15.71
N GLY A 38 -8.80 -20.62 15.02
CA GLY A 38 -7.38 -20.58 14.73
C GLY A 38 -6.52 -20.33 15.96
N THR A 39 -5.22 -20.58 15.85
CA THR A 39 -4.25 -20.37 16.92
C THR A 39 -3.50 -19.07 16.71
N ILE A 40 -3.18 -18.36 17.81
CA ILE A 40 -2.41 -17.11 17.78
C ILE A 40 -1.15 -17.32 18.60
N THR A 41 0.01 -17.06 18.01
CA THR A 41 1.30 -17.13 18.70
C THR A 41 2.01 -15.80 18.63
N GLN A 42 2.43 -15.26 19.77
CA GLN A 42 3.24 -14.04 19.86
C GLN A 42 4.72 -14.37 19.68
N GLN A 43 5.43 -13.47 18.99
CA GLN A 43 6.85 -13.53 18.74
C GLN A 43 7.43 -12.10 18.86
N THR A 44 8.76 -12.01 19.00
CA THR A 44 9.49 -10.74 19.00
C THR A 44 10.53 -10.75 17.88
N TRP A 45 10.75 -9.61 17.24
CA TRP A 45 11.71 -9.46 16.14
C TRP A 45 12.63 -8.26 16.35
N THR A 46 13.92 -8.46 16.06
CA THR A 46 14.93 -7.41 16.00
C THR A 46 15.37 -7.22 14.55
N SER A 47 15.20 -6.02 14.01
CA SER A 47 15.40 -5.78 12.58
C SER A 47 16.82 -5.39 12.18
N LYS A 48 17.22 -5.84 10.98
CA LYS A 48 18.44 -5.40 10.30
C LYS A 48 18.17 -4.21 9.38
N ILE A 49 17.00 -4.17 8.74
CA ILE A 49 16.55 -3.07 7.87
C ILE A 49 16.21 -1.80 8.67
N TYR A 50 15.71 -1.98 9.90
CA TYR A 50 15.57 -0.92 10.90
C TYR A 50 16.48 -1.24 12.10
N PRO A 51 17.79 -0.96 12.02
CA PRO A 51 18.76 -1.39 13.02
C PRO A 51 18.40 -0.99 14.45
N GLY A 52 18.52 -1.96 15.37
CA GLY A 52 18.31 -1.77 16.80
C GLY A 52 16.84 -1.75 17.24
N THR A 53 15.90 -1.69 16.30
CA THR A 53 14.47 -1.75 16.66
C THR A 53 14.07 -3.15 17.07
N VAL A 54 13.27 -3.22 18.13
CA VAL A 54 12.56 -4.43 18.58
C VAL A 54 11.06 -4.21 18.43
N ARG A 55 10.33 -5.28 18.12
CA ARG A 55 8.86 -5.24 18.00
C ARG A 55 8.26 -6.61 18.26
N ASP A 56 7.05 -6.60 18.77
CA ASP A 56 6.23 -7.79 18.83
C ASP A 56 5.44 -7.96 17.54
N TYR A 57 5.23 -9.22 17.16
CA TYR A 57 4.31 -9.61 16.11
C TYR A 57 3.61 -10.90 16.50
N TRP A 58 2.46 -11.16 15.90
CA TRP A 58 1.65 -12.35 16.13
C TRP A 58 1.40 -13.06 14.82
N ILE A 59 1.41 -14.39 14.87
CA ILE A 59 1.02 -15.25 13.77
C ILE A 59 -0.31 -15.90 14.15
N TYR A 60 -1.34 -15.64 13.35
CA TYR A 60 -2.60 -16.36 13.39
C TYR A 60 -2.58 -17.47 12.34
N VAL A 61 -2.93 -18.69 12.74
CA VAL A 61 -3.04 -19.84 11.86
C VAL A 61 -4.49 -20.36 11.93
N PRO A 62 -5.25 -20.35 10.82
CA PRO A 62 -6.63 -20.83 10.82
C PRO A 62 -6.68 -22.33 11.09
N ALA A 63 -7.76 -22.82 11.70
CA ALA A 63 -7.91 -24.25 12.02
C ALA A 63 -7.90 -25.16 10.77
N GLN A 64 -8.25 -24.60 9.61
CA GLN A 64 -8.29 -25.24 8.30
C GLN A 64 -6.90 -25.32 7.63
N TYR A 65 -5.86 -24.73 8.22
CA TYR A 65 -4.50 -24.77 7.68
C TYR A 65 -3.95 -26.20 7.61
N SER A 66 -3.28 -26.50 6.50
CA SER A 66 -2.62 -27.77 6.25
C SER A 66 -1.31 -27.49 5.49
N ALA A 67 -0.20 -28.05 5.96
CA ALA A 67 1.12 -27.84 5.33
C ALA A 67 1.19 -28.38 3.88
N GLN A 68 0.25 -29.24 3.48
CA GLN A 68 0.17 -29.81 2.14
C GLN A 68 -0.29 -28.79 1.08
N LYS A 69 -1.00 -27.74 1.48
CA LYS A 69 -1.45 -26.67 0.59
C LYS A 69 -0.94 -25.32 1.11
N PRO A 70 -0.07 -24.61 0.37
CA PRO A 70 0.40 -23.30 0.78
C PRO A 70 -0.77 -22.35 1.05
N ALA A 71 -0.75 -21.68 2.20
CA ALA A 71 -1.79 -20.74 2.59
C ALA A 71 -1.56 -19.35 1.98
N CYS A 72 -2.66 -18.61 1.81
CA CYS A 72 -2.60 -17.17 1.60
C CYS A 72 -2.04 -16.48 2.86
N VAL A 73 -1.56 -15.24 2.71
CA VAL A 73 -1.03 -14.44 3.82
C VAL A 73 -1.67 -13.06 3.82
N MET A 74 -2.01 -12.57 5.02
CA MET A 74 -2.42 -11.18 5.19
C MET A 74 -1.65 -10.52 6.34
N VAL A 75 -0.97 -9.42 6.02
CA VAL A 75 -0.20 -8.64 7.00
C VAL A 75 -1.06 -7.50 7.55
N PHE A 76 -1.13 -7.35 8.87
CA PHE A 76 -1.83 -6.25 9.55
C PHE A 76 -0.85 -5.37 10.32
N GLN A 77 -0.94 -4.07 10.09
CA GLN A 77 -0.20 -3.06 10.84
C GLN A 77 -0.83 -2.80 12.21
N ASP A 78 -0.02 -2.31 13.15
CA ASP A 78 -0.41 -2.14 14.57
C ASP A 78 -0.99 -3.44 15.16
N GLY A 79 -0.23 -4.51 14.94
CA GLY A 79 -0.65 -5.89 15.14
C GLY A 79 -1.38 -6.17 16.44
N GLY A 80 -0.91 -5.61 17.56
CA GLY A 80 -1.53 -5.85 18.88
C GLY A 80 -2.99 -5.40 18.94
N GLY A 81 -3.34 -4.29 18.30
CA GLY A 81 -4.71 -3.78 18.25
C GLY A 81 -5.59 -4.57 17.27
N MET A 82 -5.01 -5.05 16.17
CA MET A 82 -5.72 -5.82 15.14
C MET A 82 -5.99 -7.27 15.57
N VAL A 83 -5.05 -7.90 16.26
CA VAL A 83 -5.11 -9.31 16.69
C VAL A 83 -5.99 -9.53 17.92
N ALA A 84 -6.23 -8.50 18.74
CA ALA A 84 -7.01 -8.63 19.97
C ALA A 84 -8.47 -8.98 19.69
N GLU A 85 -8.95 -10.10 20.27
CA GLU A 85 -10.34 -10.56 20.14
C GLU A 85 -11.34 -9.73 20.96
N THR A 86 -10.87 -8.91 21.89
CA THR A 86 -11.69 -8.01 22.72
C THR A 86 -11.71 -6.57 22.22
N GLY A 87 -10.89 -6.23 21.22
CA GLY A 87 -10.77 -4.89 20.65
C GLY A 87 -11.86 -4.58 19.61
N SER A 88 -11.68 -3.48 18.88
CA SER A 88 -12.59 -3.07 17.81
C SER A 88 -12.48 -3.99 16.58
N TRP A 89 -11.25 -4.30 16.14
CA TRP A 89 -11.00 -4.97 14.86
C TRP A 89 -11.30 -6.47 14.89
N ARG A 90 -10.82 -7.18 15.91
CA ARG A 90 -11.06 -8.62 16.10
C ARG A 90 -10.73 -9.47 14.87
N ALA A 91 -9.66 -9.13 14.16
CA ALA A 91 -9.36 -9.73 12.88
C ALA A 91 -9.28 -11.28 12.91
N PRO A 92 -8.75 -11.94 13.97
CA PRO A 92 -8.81 -13.40 14.06
C PRO A 92 -10.22 -13.99 14.08
N ILE A 93 -11.18 -13.31 14.73
CA ILE A 93 -12.59 -13.74 14.74
C ILE A 93 -13.17 -13.63 13.33
N VAL A 94 -12.92 -12.51 12.66
CA VAL A 94 -13.37 -12.30 11.28
C VAL A 94 -12.75 -13.36 10.36
N PHE A 95 -11.47 -13.67 10.51
CA PHE A 95 -10.80 -14.72 9.75
C PHE A 95 -11.43 -16.09 9.98
N ASP A 96 -11.61 -16.49 11.25
CA ASP A 96 -12.25 -17.77 11.60
C ASP A 96 -13.62 -17.91 10.93
N ASN A 97 -14.47 -16.87 11.04
CA ASN A 97 -15.82 -16.87 10.50
C ASN A 97 -15.83 -16.90 8.96
N LEU A 98 -15.08 -16.03 8.30
CA LEU A 98 -15.09 -15.94 6.82
C LEU A 98 -14.42 -17.16 6.16
N ILE A 99 -13.36 -17.71 6.76
CA ILE A 99 -12.72 -18.94 6.26
C ILE A 99 -13.66 -20.13 6.43
N HIS A 100 -14.36 -20.23 7.57
CA HIS A 100 -15.34 -21.29 7.78
C HIS A 100 -16.52 -21.21 6.79
N LYS A 101 -16.96 -20.00 6.43
CA LYS A 101 -18.01 -19.75 5.41
C LYS A 101 -17.52 -19.96 3.97
N GLY A 102 -16.21 -20.11 3.74
CA GLY A 102 -15.62 -20.21 2.41
C GLY A 102 -15.56 -18.88 1.64
N GLU A 103 -15.75 -17.76 2.33
CA GLU A 103 -15.74 -16.40 1.77
C GLU A 103 -14.34 -15.76 1.79
N LEU A 104 -13.42 -16.38 2.53
CA LEU A 104 -11.99 -16.08 2.52
C LEU A 104 -11.20 -17.37 2.25
N PRO A 105 -10.16 -17.37 1.40
CA PRO A 105 -9.27 -18.52 1.31
C PRO A 105 -8.57 -18.76 2.66
N VAL A 106 -8.05 -19.98 2.86
CA VAL A 106 -7.24 -20.30 4.05
C VAL A 106 -6.04 -19.34 4.11
N THR A 107 -6.09 -18.42 5.07
CA THR A 107 -5.19 -17.27 5.16
C THR A 107 -4.52 -17.23 6.52
N ILE A 108 -3.19 -17.22 6.54
CA ILE A 108 -2.38 -16.95 7.74
C ILE A 108 -2.31 -15.44 7.96
N GLY A 109 -2.60 -15.00 9.17
CA GLY A 109 -2.52 -13.60 9.56
C GLY A 109 -1.16 -13.28 10.19
N VAL A 110 -0.50 -12.23 9.74
CA VAL A 110 0.74 -11.71 10.35
C VAL A 110 0.45 -10.32 10.89
N PHE A 111 0.33 -10.20 12.21
CA PHE A 111 -0.02 -8.97 12.89
C PHE A 111 1.25 -8.35 13.46
N ILE A 112 1.68 -7.18 12.98
CA ILE A 112 2.99 -6.64 13.33
C ILE A 112 2.91 -5.24 13.92
N ASN A 113 3.53 -5.04 15.08
CA ASN A 113 3.68 -3.71 15.65
C ASN A 113 4.85 -2.95 14.98
N PRO A 114 4.83 -1.61 15.03
CA PRO A 114 6.01 -0.83 14.65
C PRO A 114 7.19 -1.08 15.59
N GLY A 115 8.39 -0.84 15.08
CA GLY A 115 9.63 -0.90 15.86
C GLY A 115 9.69 0.09 17.01
N VAL A 116 10.34 -0.33 18.08
CA VAL A 116 10.75 0.53 19.20
C VAL A 116 12.26 0.42 19.34
N LEU A 117 12.94 1.55 19.34
CA LEU A 117 14.32 1.60 19.80
C LEU A 117 14.31 1.81 21.31
N LEU A 118 14.80 0.81 22.04
CA LEU A 118 14.86 0.88 23.50
C LEU A 118 15.81 1.99 23.95
N ALA A 119 15.45 2.61 25.07
CA ALA A 119 16.28 3.61 25.73
C ALA A 119 17.67 3.04 26.06
N ALA A 120 18.73 3.82 25.83
CA ALA A 120 20.09 3.39 26.14
C ALA A 120 20.40 3.49 27.65
N SER A 121 19.56 4.17 28.42
CA SER A 121 19.65 4.26 29.89
C SER A 121 18.26 4.50 30.51
N PRO A 122 18.10 4.26 31.84
CA PRO A 122 16.82 4.44 32.53
C PRO A 122 16.27 5.89 32.51
N ASN A 123 17.11 6.88 32.23
CA ASN A 123 16.73 8.30 32.20
C ASN A 123 16.27 8.77 30.81
N GLN A 124 16.24 7.86 29.83
CA GLN A 124 15.81 8.15 28.46
C GLN A 124 14.49 7.44 28.15
N GLN A 125 13.71 8.05 27.26
CA GLN A 125 12.51 7.41 26.73
C GLN A 125 12.87 6.53 25.54
N ASN A 126 12.08 5.46 25.36
CA ASN A 126 12.09 4.70 24.12
C ASN A 126 11.73 5.61 22.93
N ARG A 127 12.34 5.34 21.78
CA ARG A 127 11.98 6.01 20.52
C ARG A 127 11.06 5.09 19.73
N TYR A 128 9.85 5.57 19.45
CA TYR A 128 8.84 4.82 18.72
C TYR A 128 8.95 5.12 17.23
N ASN A 129 9.18 4.09 16.42
CA ASN A 129 9.42 4.26 14.99
C ASN A 129 8.15 4.27 14.15
N ARG A 130 6.95 4.18 14.73
CA ARG A 130 5.69 4.02 13.99
C ARG A 130 5.60 4.93 12.77
N SER A 131 5.69 6.25 12.96
CA SER A 131 5.61 7.18 11.82
C SER A 131 6.79 7.03 10.83
N TYR A 132 7.99 6.78 11.34
CA TYR A 132 9.18 6.59 10.49
C TYR A 132 9.11 5.32 9.65
N GLU A 133 8.56 4.23 10.19
CA GLU A 133 8.38 2.96 9.50
C GLU A 133 7.18 2.99 8.55
N TYR A 134 6.08 3.61 8.97
CA TYR A 134 4.80 3.52 8.28
C TYR A 134 4.51 4.67 7.30
N ASP A 135 4.76 5.92 7.69
CA ASP A 135 4.40 7.07 6.84
C ASP A 135 5.51 7.42 5.83
N ALA A 136 6.75 6.94 6.05
CA ALA A 136 7.85 7.22 5.14
C ALA A 136 7.65 6.53 3.79
N LEU A 137 7.64 7.31 2.71
CA LEU A 137 7.58 6.76 1.36
C LEU A 137 8.86 6.01 0.98
N GLY A 138 8.71 5.09 0.04
CA GLY A 138 9.79 4.23 -0.47
C GLY A 138 9.63 2.77 -0.04
N ASP A 139 10.61 1.96 -0.40
CA ASP A 139 10.51 0.49 -0.31
C ASP A 139 10.95 -0.10 1.05
N ARG A 140 11.54 0.70 1.94
CA ARG A 140 12.24 0.17 3.12
C ARG A 140 11.31 -0.67 4.01
N TYR A 141 10.08 -0.22 4.23
CA TYR A 141 9.11 -0.97 5.02
C TYR A 141 8.66 -2.25 4.30
N ALA A 142 8.48 -2.18 2.98
CA ALA A 142 8.14 -3.34 2.16
C ALA A 142 9.24 -4.40 2.18
N ARG A 143 10.51 -3.97 2.07
CA ARG A 143 11.70 -4.84 2.21
C ARG A 143 11.78 -5.45 3.60
N PHE A 144 11.49 -4.69 4.65
CA PHE A 144 11.40 -5.24 6.00
C PHE A 144 10.40 -6.40 6.08
N LEU A 145 9.20 -6.24 5.53
CA LEU A 145 8.22 -7.34 5.49
C LEU A 145 8.72 -8.52 4.63
N ALA A 146 9.20 -8.24 3.42
CA ALA A 146 9.54 -9.25 2.42
C ALA A 146 10.85 -10.01 2.69
N GLU A 147 11.84 -9.36 3.32
CA GLU A 147 13.19 -9.90 3.51
C GLU A 147 13.44 -10.39 4.94
N GLU A 148 12.63 -9.94 5.91
CA GLU A 148 12.78 -10.34 7.32
C GLU A 148 11.58 -11.14 7.81
N ILE A 149 10.38 -10.55 7.79
CA ILE A 149 9.23 -11.12 8.49
C ILE A 149 8.59 -12.29 7.75
N LEU A 150 8.26 -12.12 6.47
CA LEU A 150 7.63 -13.18 5.68
C LEU A 150 8.53 -14.42 5.55
N PRO A 151 9.86 -14.29 5.33
CA PRO A 151 10.76 -15.43 5.36
C PRO A 151 10.82 -16.12 6.72
N GLU A 152 10.73 -15.38 7.83
CA GLU A 152 10.67 -15.98 9.17
C GLU A 152 9.41 -16.83 9.36
N VAL A 153 8.25 -16.30 8.95
CA VAL A 153 6.97 -17.05 8.98
C VAL A 153 7.05 -18.31 8.11
N ALA A 154 7.68 -18.21 6.93
CA ALA A 154 7.83 -19.32 5.98
C ALA A 154 8.69 -20.49 6.50
N LYS A 155 9.50 -20.29 7.56
CA LYS A 155 10.24 -21.39 8.21
C LYS A 155 9.33 -22.35 8.95
N HIS A 156 8.18 -21.86 9.42
CA HIS A 156 7.27 -22.61 10.28
C HIS A 156 6.00 -23.05 9.54
N TYR A 157 5.62 -22.33 8.48
CA TYR A 157 4.38 -22.57 7.75
C TYR A 157 4.59 -22.59 6.23
N SER A 158 3.84 -23.45 5.56
CA SER A 158 3.71 -23.50 4.11
C SER A 158 2.83 -22.34 3.66
N ILE A 159 3.46 -21.27 3.19
CA ILE A 159 2.80 -20.08 2.63
C ILE A 159 3.07 -19.98 1.14
N SER A 160 2.13 -19.39 0.41
CA SER A 160 2.24 -19.26 -1.05
C SER A 160 3.45 -18.43 -1.47
N LYS A 161 3.82 -18.51 -2.74
CA LYS A 161 4.82 -17.64 -3.38
C LYS A 161 4.21 -16.72 -4.43
N ASP A 162 2.91 -16.87 -4.71
CA ASP A 162 2.19 -16.03 -5.67
C ASP A 162 1.77 -14.73 -4.98
N PRO A 163 2.13 -13.54 -5.49
CA PRO A 163 1.66 -12.26 -4.94
C PRO A 163 0.13 -12.11 -4.92
N ASN A 164 -0.59 -12.87 -5.75
CA ASN A 164 -2.05 -12.98 -5.70
C ASN A 164 -2.58 -13.73 -4.46
N ASP A 165 -1.72 -14.31 -3.63
CA ASP A 165 -2.10 -14.92 -2.37
C ASP A 165 -1.76 -14.03 -1.17
N TYR A 166 -1.34 -12.78 -1.42
CA TYR A 166 -0.88 -11.85 -0.38
C TYR A 166 -1.72 -10.59 -0.32
N ALA A 167 -2.16 -10.28 0.89
CA ALA A 167 -2.84 -9.04 1.24
C ALA A 167 -2.11 -8.29 2.35
N ILE A 168 -2.33 -6.97 2.43
CA ILE A 168 -1.80 -6.12 3.48
C ILE A 168 -2.83 -5.09 3.92
N ALA A 169 -2.92 -4.84 5.22
CA ALA A 169 -3.90 -3.94 5.79
C ALA A 169 -3.39 -3.12 6.96
N GLY A 170 -4.02 -1.99 7.19
CA GLY A 170 -3.79 -1.18 8.37
C GLY A 170 -4.75 0.00 8.47
N ALA A 171 -4.66 0.71 9.60
CA ALA A 171 -5.41 1.93 9.86
C ALA A 171 -4.48 3.11 10.13
N SER A 172 -4.87 4.33 9.75
CA SER A 172 -4.05 5.53 9.98
C SER A 172 -2.69 5.41 9.27
N SER A 173 -1.56 5.60 9.97
CA SER A 173 -0.24 5.28 9.42
C SER A 173 -0.12 3.85 8.91
N GLY A 174 -0.81 2.88 9.53
CA GLY A 174 -0.87 1.52 9.01
C GLY A 174 -1.54 1.42 7.63
N GLY A 175 -2.49 2.30 7.32
CA GLY A 175 -3.18 2.34 6.03
C GLY A 175 -2.26 2.80 4.90
N ILE A 176 -1.53 3.92 5.09
CA ILE A 176 -0.51 4.35 4.12
C ILE A 176 0.62 3.34 4.03
N ALA A 177 1.05 2.72 5.14
CA ALA A 177 2.08 1.68 5.11
C ALA A 177 1.67 0.48 4.25
N ALA A 178 0.41 0.05 4.34
CA ALA A 178 -0.14 -1.04 3.54
C ALA A 178 -0.10 -0.70 2.04
N LEU A 179 -0.65 0.47 1.65
CA LEU A 179 -0.66 0.87 0.25
C LEU A 179 0.75 1.14 -0.28
N ASN A 180 1.59 1.85 0.47
CA ASN A 180 2.97 2.15 0.08
C ASN A 180 3.81 0.86 -0.04
N ALA A 181 3.63 -0.13 0.84
CA ALA A 181 4.34 -1.39 0.73
C ALA A 181 3.96 -2.16 -0.54
N ALA A 182 2.66 -2.34 -0.81
CA ALA A 182 2.19 -2.98 -2.04
C ALA A 182 2.57 -2.18 -3.29
N TRP A 183 2.58 -0.85 -3.20
CA TRP A 183 3.00 0.01 -4.30
C TRP A 183 4.48 -0.19 -4.65
N ASN A 184 5.37 -0.24 -3.67
CA ASN A 184 6.80 -0.40 -3.95
C ASN A 184 7.22 -1.86 -4.21
N ARG A 185 6.43 -2.84 -3.73
CA ARG A 185 6.70 -4.28 -3.88
C ARG A 185 5.44 -5.02 -4.32
N SER A 186 4.97 -4.72 -5.53
CA SER A 186 3.86 -5.44 -6.16
C SER A 186 4.25 -6.88 -6.53
N ASP A 187 5.53 -7.22 -6.50
CA ASP A 187 6.04 -8.60 -6.52
C ASP A 187 5.79 -9.37 -5.21
N VAL A 188 5.16 -8.74 -4.21
CA VAL A 188 4.80 -9.37 -2.93
C VAL A 188 3.31 -9.25 -2.66
N PHE A 189 2.72 -8.05 -2.72
CA PHE A 189 1.33 -7.83 -2.32
C PHE A 189 0.47 -7.32 -3.49
N HIS A 190 -0.64 -8.01 -3.76
CA HIS A 190 -1.63 -7.56 -4.76
C HIS A 190 -2.91 -6.99 -4.15
N ARG A 191 -3.17 -7.22 -2.86
CA ARG A 191 -4.40 -6.78 -2.18
C ARG A 191 -4.10 -5.83 -1.03
N VAL A 192 -4.79 -4.70 -1.00
CA VAL A 192 -4.61 -3.66 0.02
C VAL A 192 -5.94 -3.32 0.67
N VAL A 193 -5.96 -3.23 2.00
CA VAL A 193 -7.05 -2.64 2.77
C VAL A 193 -6.50 -1.49 3.62
N SER A 194 -6.95 -0.27 3.36
CA SER A 194 -6.52 0.92 4.10
C SER A 194 -7.72 1.59 4.75
N PHE A 195 -7.75 1.62 6.08
CA PHE A 195 -8.73 2.36 6.86
C PHE A 195 -8.13 3.71 7.31
N ILE A 196 -8.87 4.80 7.19
CA ILE A 196 -8.54 6.15 7.67
C ILE A 196 -7.07 6.53 7.39
N GLY A 197 -6.59 6.29 6.17
CA GLY A 197 -5.15 6.28 5.85
C GLY A 197 -4.50 7.67 5.96
N SER A 198 -3.27 7.76 6.47
CA SER A 198 -2.56 9.04 6.63
C SER A 198 -1.92 9.56 5.33
N TYR A 199 -2.71 9.72 4.27
CA TYR A 199 -2.27 10.24 2.96
C TYR A 199 -2.05 11.76 2.97
N THR A 200 -1.38 12.26 4.01
CA THR A 200 -1.06 13.67 4.25
C THR A 200 0.45 13.88 4.33
N ASN A 201 0.90 15.13 4.44
CA ASN A 201 2.32 15.47 4.45
C ASN A 201 3.01 15.22 5.81
N LEU A 202 2.70 14.11 6.49
CA LEU A 202 3.45 13.69 7.68
C LEU A 202 4.90 13.34 7.31
N ARG A 203 5.07 12.60 6.21
CA ARG A 203 6.36 12.20 5.62
C ARG A 203 6.29 12.10 4.10
N GLY A 204 5.56 13.03 3.47
CA GLY A 204 5.37 13.10 2.02
C GLY A 204 4.25 12.23 1.46
N GLY A 205 3.33 11.73 2.31
CA GLY A 205 2.22 10.86 1.92
C GLY A 205 1.24 11.52 0.94
N ASP A 206 1.13 12.85 1.01
CA ASP A 206 0.41 13.71 0.05
C ASP A 206 0.91 13.55 -1.40
N THR A 207 2.15 13.12 -1.61
CA THR A 207 2.68 12.91 -2.96
C THR A 207 2.22 11.59 -3.60
N LEU A 208 1.59 10.68 -2.85
CA LEU A 208 1.26 9.33 -3.32
C LEU A 208 0.26 9.35 -4.48
N ALA A 209 -0.77 10.20 -4.41
CA ALA A 209 -1.75 10.34 -5.50
C ALA A 209 -1.09 10.78 -6.82
N ALA A 210 -0.16 11.73 -6.74
CA ALA A 210 0.61 12.18 -7.90
C ALA A 210 1.50 11.05 -8.47
N ARG A 211 2.09 10.22 -7.61
CA ARG A 211 2.88 9.04 -8.06
C ARG A 211 2.00 8.03 -8.78
N ILE A 212 0.82 7.71 -8.23
CA ILE A 212 -0.15 6.80 -8.86
C ILE A 212 -0.52 7.24 -10.27
N ARG A 213 -0.71 8.55 -10.49
CA ARG A 213 -1.05 9.10 -11.81
C ARG A 213 0.09 9.09 -12.82
N LYS A 214 1.35 9.04 -12.34
CA LYS A 214 2.55 9.31 -13.14
C LYS A 214 3.44 8.08 -13.38
N THR A 215 3.12 6.93 -12.79
CA THR A 215 3.88 5.69 -13.01
C THR A 215 3.02 4.62 -13.66
N GLU A 216 3.66 3.57 -14.13
CA GLU A 216 3.02 2.41 -14.73
C GLU A 216 2.02 1.76 -13.76
N PRO A 217 0.86 1.28 -14.25
CA PRO A 217 -0.03 0.49 -13.43
C PRO A 217 0.62 -0.80 -12.91
N LYS A 218 0.07 -1.29 -11.80
CA LYS A 218 0.52 -2.50 -11.09
C LYS A 218 -0.68 -3.41 -10.87
N PRO A 219 -0.51 -4.73 -10.69
CA PRO A 219 -1.60 -5.66 -10.39
C PRO A 219 -2.11 -5.51 -8.95
N LEU A 220 -2.70 -4.36 -8.63
CA LEU A 220 -3.20 -4.05 -7.28
C LEU A 220 -4.72 -3.92 -7.24
N ARG A 221 -5.30 -4.46 -6.17
CA ARG A 221 -6.70 -4.26 -5.78
C ARG A 221 -6.73 -3.55 -4.44
N VAL A 222 -7.40 -2.40 -4.37
CA VAL A 222 -7.27 -1.47 -3.22
C VAL A 222 -8.64 -1.13 -2.64
N PHE A 223 -8.88 -1.55 -1.40
CA PHE A 223 -10.01 -1.11 -0.60
C PHE A 223 -9.60 0.06 0.29
N LEU A 224 -10.30 1.19 0.17
CA LEU A 224 -10.13 2.36 1.01
C LEU A 224 -11.38 2.57 1.86
N GLN A 225 -11.19 3.05 3.07
CA GLN A 225 -12.28 3.57 3.92
C GLN A 225 -11.79 4.81 4.65
N ASP A 226 -12.64 5.83 4.73
CA ASP A 226 -12.41 6.97 5.62
C ASP A 226 -13.76 7.52 6.14
N GLY A 227 -13.72 8.47 7.07
CA GLY A 227 -14.88 9.18 7.61
C GLY A 227 -14.81 10.67 7.29
N ARG A 228 -15.94 11.28 6.98
CA ARG A 228 -16.01 12.72 6.65
C ARG A 228 -15.53 13.65 7.77
N ASN A 229 -15.50 13.15 9.00
CA ASN A 229 -15.06 13.91 10.18
C ASN A 229 -13.65 13.50 10.64
N ASP A 230 -12.84 12.89 9.76
CA ASP A 230 -11.46 12.54 10.07
C ASP A 230 -10.58 13.79 10.28
N GLN A 231 -9.31 13.59 10.65
CA GLN A 231 -8.41 14.65 11.07
C GLN A 231 -8.17 15.72 10.01
N ASP A 232 -8.09 16.95 10.48
CA ASP A 232 -7.51 18.08 9.76
C ASP A 232 -6.44 18.71 10.65
N ILE A 233 -5.17 18.49 10.29
CA ILE A 233 -4.02 18.84 11.13
C ILE A 233 -2.98 19.60 10.29
N TYR A 234 -1.89 20.03 10.94
CA TYR A 234 -0.76 20.74 10.31
C TYR A 234 -0.16 20.04 9.07
N ALA A 235 -0.39 18.74 8.90
CA ALA A 235 0.08 17.95 7.77
C ALA A 235 -0.94 17.85 6.60
N GLY A 236 -2.18 18.27 6.81
CA GLY A 236 -3.27 18.22 5.83
C GLY A 236 -4.55 17.58 6.37
N ASN A 237 -5.56 17.56 5.50
CA ASN A 237 -6.87 16.96 5.74
C ASN A 237 -6.87 15.49 5.29
N TRP A 238 -7.17 14.57 6.21
CA TRP A 238 -7.01 13.13 5.99
C TRP A 238 -8.10 12.57 5.09
N PHE A 239 -9.35 13.03 5.25
CA PHE A 239 -10.45 12.64 4.37
C PHE A 239 -10.18 13.05 2.92
N LEU A 240 -9.77 14.30 2.69
CA LEU A 240 -9.41 14.78 1.36
C LEU A 240 -8.20 14.02 0.79
N GLY A 241 -7.22 13.65 1.63
CA GLY A 241 -6.09 12.82 1.21
C GLY A 241 -6.52 11.42 0.73
N ASN A 242 -7.45 10.77 1.43
CA ASN A 242 -8.02 9.48 1.00
C ASN A 242 -8.84 9.64 -0.29
N GLU A 243 -9.63 10.71 -0.43
CA GLU A 243 -10.34 11.02 -1.68
C GLU A 243 -9.38 11.26 -2.86
N GLU A 244 -8.27 11.95 -2.65
CA GLU A 244 -7.28 12.21 -3.68
C GLU A 244 -6.59 10.92 -4.16
N VAL A 245 -6.20 10.05 -3.22
CA VAL A 245 -5.64 8.73 -3.53
C VAL A 245 -6.65 7.86 -4.27
N PHE A 246 -7.91 7.83 -3.82
CA PHE A 246 -8.96 7.09 -4.52
C PHE A 246 -9.17 7.61 -5.94
N SER A 247 -9.25 8.93 -6.11
CA SER A 247 -9.35 9.57 -7.43
C SER A 247 -8.17 9.21 -8.35
N ALA A 248 -6.96 9.13 -7.80
CA ALA A 248 -5.78 8.72 -8.55
C ALA A 248 -5.83 7.24 -8.97
N LEU A 249 -6.30 6.34 -8.09
CA LEU A 249 -6.48 4.92 -8.39
C LEU A 249 -7.51 4.72 -9.49
N GLN A 250 -8.65 5.41 -9.42
CA GLN A 250 -9.69 5.40 -10.45
C GLN A 250 -9.16 5.93 -11.79
N TYR A 251 -8.44 7.05 -11.77
CA TYR A 251 -7.80 7.59 -12.98
C TYR A 251 -6.84 6.59 -13.63
N ALA A 252 -6.11 5.82 -12.81
CA ALA A 252 -5.15 4.82 -13.28
C ALA A 252 -5.78 3.44 -13.60
N GLY A 253 -7.11 3.30 -13.46
CA GLY A 253 -7.84 2.08 -13.80
C GLY A 253 -7.74 0.93 -12.80
N TYR A 254 -7.23 1.19 -11.60
CA TYR A 254 -7.12 0.16 -10.57
C TYR A 254 -8.48 -0.30 -10.12
N GLU A 255 -8.62 -1.61 -9.91
CA GLU A 255 -9.75 -2.16 -9.20
C GLU A 255 -9.72 -1.66 -7.75
N SER A 256 -10.53 -0.64 -7.47
CA SER A 256 -10.51 0.07 -6.20
C SER A 256 -11.92 0.47 -5.76
N THR A 257 -12.11 0.58 -4.45
CA THR A 257 -13.35 1.09 -3.85
C THR A 257 -13.02 2.02 -2.68
N PHE A 258 -13.91 2.97 -2.41
CA PHE A 258 -13.80 3.87 -1.27
C PHE A 258 -15.12 3.94 -0.50
N VAL A 259 -15.12 3.43 0.73
CA VAL A 259 -16.28 3.43 1.60
C VAL A 259 -16.20 4.62 2.57
N VAL A 260 -17.14 5.54 2.45
CA VAL A 260 -17.18 6.78 3.23
C VAL A 260 -18.18 6.67 4.36
N GLY A 261 -17.72 6.87 5.59
CA GLY A 261 -18.58 6.99 6.77
C GLY A 261 -18.63 8.41 7.34
N THR A 262 -19.24 8.56 8.51
CA THR A 262 -19.39 9.85 9.21
C THR A 262 -18.56 9.96 10.49
N GLU A 263 -17.83 8.92 10.91
CA GLU A 263 -16.98 9.00 12.11
C GLU A 263 -15.70 9.84 11.86
N GLY A 264 -15.01 10.19 12.95
CA GLY A 264 -13.67 10.80 12.88
C GLY A 264 -12.55 9.77 12.97
N HIS A 265 -11.37 10.19 13.45
CA HIS A 265 -10.17 9.35 13.50
C HIS A 265 -10.23 8.21 14.54
N ASN A 266 -11.06 7.21 14.27
CA ASN A 266 -11.28 6.08 15.16
C ASN A 266 -11.65 4.82 14.38
N ALA A 267 -11.63 3.67 15.06
CA ALA A 267 -11.86 2.39 14.43
C ALA A 267 -13.33 2.03 14.21
N LYS A 268 -14.32 2.81 14.67
CA LYS A 268 -15.72 2.34 14.74
C LYS A 268 -16.27 1.93 13.38
N HIS A 269 -16.17 2.82 12.39
CA HIS A 269 -16.65 2.53 11.04
C HIS A 269 -15.80 1.45 10.37
N GLY A 270 -14.49 1.65 10.27
CA GLY A 270 -13.58 0.70 9.62
C GLY A 270 -13.66 -0.71 10.19
N ALA A 271 -13.73 -0.86 11.51
CA ALA A 271 -13.84 -2.18 12.14
C ALA A 271 -15.21 -2.83 11.90
N SER A 272 -16.30 -2.05 11.89
CA SER A 272 -17.64 -2.59 11.59
C SER A 272 -17.74 -3.19 10.18
N ILE A 273 -16.95 -2.68 9.24
CA ILE A 273 -16.94 -3.14 7.84
C ILE A 273 -15.71 -3.99 7.48
N LEU A 274 -14.88 -4.38 8.46
CA LEU A 274 -13.72 -5.24 8.19
C LEU A 274 -14.11 -6.54 7.46
N PRO A 275 -15.18 -7.27 7.85
CA PRO A 275 -15.62 -8.45 7.11
C PRO A 275 -15.90 -8.17 5.63
N ASP A 276 -16.58 -7.07 5.33
CA ASP A 276 -16.95 -6.69 3.96
C ASP A 276 -15.73 -6.22 3.15
N ALA A 277 -14.80 -5.52 3.78
CA ALA A 277 -13.52 -5.16 3.17
C ALA A 277 -12.74 -6.41 2.74
N LEU A 278 -12.69 -7.44 3.60
CA LEU A 278 -12.02 -8.71 3.32
C LEU A 278 -12.71 -9.47 2.18
N ARG A 279 -14.04 -9.60 2.20
CA ARG A 279 -14.80 -10.18 1.09
C ARG A 279 -14.50 -9.46 -0.23
N TRP A 280 -14.46 -8.13 -0.20
CA TRP A 280 -14.24 -7.34 -1.40
C TRP A 280 -12.83 -7.52 -1.97
N VAL A 281 -11.78 -7.50 -1.14
CA VAL A 281 -10.41 -7.69 -1.67
C VAL A 281 -10.19 -9.13 -2.15
N TRP A 282 -10.84 -10.11 -1.54
CA TRP A 282 -10.72 -11.53 -1.90
C TRP A 282 -11.77 -12.04 -2.90
N LYS A 283 -12.65 -11.17 -3.39
CA LYS A 283 -13.67 -11.54 -4.38
C LYS A 283 -13.04 -12.20 -5.61
N ASP A 284 -13.76 -13.16 -6.18
CA ASP A 284 -13.37 -13.95 -7.35
C ASP A 284 -12.08 -14.77 -7.18
N TYR A 285 -11.51 -14.88 -5.98
CA TYR A 285 -10.37 -15.76 -5.73
C TYR A 285 -10.69 -17.21 -6.16
N PRO A 286 -9.81 -17.91 -6.90
CA PRO A 286 -8.38 -17.62 -7.12
C PRO A 286 -8.03 -16.84 -8.39
N LYS A 287 -8.97 -16.11 -9.01
CA LYS A 287 -8.66 -15.28 -10.18
C LYS A 287 -7.58 -14.23 -9.83
N PRO A 288 -6.48 -14.14 -10.60
CA PRO A 288 -5.45 -13.14 -10.38
C PRO A 288 -5.98 -11.70 -10.47
N VAL A 289 -5.41 -10.81 -9.67
CA VAL A 289 -5.63 -9.36 -9.79
C VAL A 289 -4.94 -8.89 -11.05
N ALA A 290 -5.71 -8.36 -11.99
CA ALA A 290 -5.17 -7.87 -13.26
C ALA A 290 -4.50 -6.50 -13.07
N LYS A 291 -3.41 -6.27 -13.81
CA LYS A 291 -2.87 -4.93 -14.02
C LYS A 291 -3.86 -4.13 -14.88
N PRO A 292 -4.15 -2.86 -14.54
CA PRO A 292 -4.98 -2.00 -15.37
C PRO A 292 -4.45 -1.92 -16.81
N GLU A 293 -5.37 -1.98 -17.78
CA GLU A 293 -5.05 -1.69 -19.17
C GLU A 293 -4.86 -0.18 -19.38
N ARG A 294 -4.53 0.21 -20.62
CA ARG A 294 -4.37 1.63 -20.98
C ARG A 294 -5.68 2.40 -20.70
N VAL A 295 -5.63 3.29 -19.73
CA VAL A 295 -6.77 4.12 -19.30
C VAL A 295 -6.78 5.53 -19.87
N SER A 296 -5.69 5.96 -20.51
CA SER A 296 -5.55 7.32 -21.07
C SER A 296 -4.57 7.33 -22.23
N ASP A 297 -4.72 8.28 -23.15
CA ASP A 297 -3.73 8.57 -24.20
C ASP A 297 -2.77 9.69 -23.80
N ARG A 298 -2.78 10.11 -22.53
CA ARG A 298 -1.97 11.21 -21.99
C ARG A 298 -1.07 10.75 -20.85
N GLY A 299 -0.04 11.55 -20.56
CA GLY A 299 0.90 11.29 -19.46
C GLY A 299 1.73 10.03 -19.71
N VAL A 300 1.98 9.25 -18.66
CA VAL A 300 2.78 8.02 -18.75
C VAL A 300 2.19 7.03 -19.78
N TYR A 301 0.87 6.97 -19.89
CA TYR A 301 0.17 6.09 -20.85
C TYR A 301 0.35 6.49 -22.33
N ALA A 302 0.89 7.68 -22.62
CA ALA A 302 1.24 8.07 -23.98
C ALA A 302 2.55 7.44 -24.47
N ILE A 303 3.41 7.01 -23.54
CA ILE A 303 4.78 6.53 -23.83
C ILE A 303 5.01 5.06 -23.46
N LEU A 304 4.08 4.43 -22.74
CA LEU A 304 4.15 3.01 -22.42
C LEU A 304 3.62 2.15 -23.57
N GLU A 305 4.32 1.06 -23.86
CA GLU A 305 3.84 0.01 -24.77
C GLU A 305 2.77 -0.84 -24.05
N PRO A 306 1.52 -0.89 -24.55
CA PRO A 306 0.46 -1.68 -23.91
C PRO A 306 0.85 -3.15 -23.76
N GLY A 307 0.68 -3.69 -22.55
CA GLY A 307 0.94 -5.10 -22.25
C GLY A 307 2.42 -5.47 -22.10
N LYS A 308 3.35 -4.51 -22.19
CA LYS A 308 4.77 -4.76 -21.92
C LYS A 308 5.18 -4.21 -20.55
N ASP A 309 5.94 -5.01 -19.83
CA ASP A 309 6.64 -4.58 -18.62
C ASP A 309 8.07 -4.14 -18.96
N TRP A 310 8.75 -3.56 -17.97
CA TRP A 310 10.15 -3.16 -18.09
C TRP A 310 11.03 -4.36 -18.45
N GLU A 311 11.78 -4.23 -19.54
CA GLU A 311 12.76 -5.20 -19.98
C GLU A 311 14.17 -4.72 -19.62
N LEU A 312 14.95 -5.58 -18.97
CA LEU A 312 16.37 -5.30 -18.75
C LEU A 312 17.11 -5.42 -20.08
N LEU A 313 17.47 -4.28 -20.67
CA LEU A 313 18.26 -4.27 -21.91
C LEU A 313 19.72 -4.69 -21.68
N VAL A 314 20.34 -4.21 -20.60
CA VAL A 314 21.74 -4.52 -20.27
C VAL A 314 22.10 -4.22 -18.82
N GLN A 315 23.08 -4.96 -18.30
CA GLN A 315 23.68 -4.78 -16.98
C GLN A 315 25.18 -5.10 -17.03
N GLY A 316 25.90 -4.88 -15.91
CA GLY A 316 27.33 -5.21 -15.77
C GLY A 316 28.29 -4.03 -15.95
N TYR A 317 27.77 -2.81 -15.98
CA TYR A 317 28.57 -1.58 -16.02
C TYR A 317 29.05 -1.19 -14.62
N GLN A 318 30.14 -0.41 -14.54
CA GLN A 318 30.67 0.02 -13.25
C GLN A 318 30.02 1.30 -12.73
N LEU A 319 29.70 2.26 -13.61
CA LEU A 319 28.99 3.48 -13.22
C LEU A 319 28.27 4.09 -14.41
N THR A 320 26.97 3.83 -14.53
CA THR A 320 26.11 4.53 -15.49
C THR A 320 25.70 5.89 -14.93
N ALA A 321 26.40 6.95 -15.32
CA ALA A 321 26.31 8.26 -14.64
C ALA A 321 25.26 9.20 -15.25
N ASP A 322 25.08 9.18 -16.57
CA ASP A 322 24.12 10.04 -17.28
C ASP A 322 23.70 9.43 -18.63
N SER A 323 22.62 9.96 -19.21
CA SER A 323 22.10 9.53 -20.50
C SER A 323 21.60 10.69 -21.36
N ALA A 324 21.72 10.54 -22.68
CA ALA A 324 21.21 11.49 -23.66
C ALA A 324 20.52 10.76 -24.82
N VAL A 325 19.53 11.41 -25.44
CA VAL A 325 18.79 10.83 -26.57
C VAL A 325 19.06 11.67 -27.81
N ASP A 326 19.34 11.04 -28.96
CA ASP A 326 19.45 11.75 -30.24
C ASP A 326 18.10 11.87 -30.95
N LYS A 327 18.05 12.69 -32.01
CA LYS A 327 16.83 12.92 -32.81
C LYS A 327 16.25 11.66 -33.45
N ASP A 328 17.05 10.60 -33.57
CA ASP A 328 16.66 9.33 -34.20
C ASP A 328 16.18 8.32 -33.13
N GLY A 329 16.08 8.76 -31.86
CA GLY A 329 15.59 7.95 -30.74
C GLY A 329 16.64 7.03 -30.13
N SER A 330 17.92 7.17 -30.50
CA SER A 330 18.97 6.38 -29.86
C SER A 330 19.33 6.95 -28.50
N VAL A 331 19.55 6.08 -27.53
CA VAL A 331 19.96 6.44 -26.17
C VAL A 331 21.45 6.21 -26.01
N TYR A 332 22.18 7.24 -25.60
CA TYR A 332 23.58 7.16 -25.21
C TYR A 332 23.67 7.22 -23.69
N PHE A 333 24.62 6.48 -23.11
CA PHE A 333 24.88 6.56 -21.68
C PHE A 333 26.35 6.38 -21.39
N THR A 334 26.83 7.05 -20.35
CA THR A 334 28.22 6.98 -19.88
C THR A 334 28.40 5.71 -19.04
N ASP A 335 29.50 4.99 -19.21
CA ASP A 335 30.01 4.03 -18.22
C ASP A 335 31.35 4.57 -17.70
N ALA A 336 31.24 5.55 -16.82
CA ALA A 336 32.31 6.50 -16.51
C ALA A 336 33.58 5.80 -16.00
N ARG A 337 33.41 4.77 -15.15
CA ARG A 337 34.52 4.01 -14.57
C ARG A 337 35.20 3.06 -15.54
N ASN A 338 34.46 2.53 -16.51
CA ASN A 338 35.06 1.75 -17.60
C ASN A 338 35.53 2.64 -18.76
N ASN A 339 35.49 3.98 -18.60
CA ASN A 339 35.98 4.95 -19.57
C ASN A 339 35.33 4.82 -20.95
N ARG A 340 34.01 4.54 -20.97
CA ARG A 340 33.23 4.27 -22.18
C ARG A 340 31.96 5.10 -22.25
N ILE A 341 31.47 5.30 -23.47
CA ILE A 341 30.10 5.71 -23.76
C ILE A 341 29.48 4.62 -24.62
N HIS A 342 28.29 4.18 -24.23
CA HIS A 342 27.51 3.17 -24.92
C HIS A 342 26.36 3.82 -25.67
N LYS A 343 25.87 3.13 -26.71
CA LYS A 343 24.67 3.49 -27.48
C LYS A 343 23.72 2.32 -27.52
N ILE A 344 22.45 2.59 -27.26
CA ILE A 344 21.30 1.74 -27.53
C ILE A 344 20.59 2.36 -28.73
N ASP A 345 20.56 1.68 -29.87
CA ASP A 345 19.80 2.17 -31.02
C ASP A 345 18.28 1.95 -30.86
N ALA A 346 17.48 2.52 -31.76
CA ALA A 346 16.01 2.41 -31.73
C ALA A 346 15.49 0.97 -31.87
N LYS A 347 16.35 -0.01 -32.17
CA LYS A 347 16.02 -1.45 -32.21
C LYS A 347 16.51 -2.19 -30.96
N GLY A 348 17.01 -1.47 -29.96
CA GLY A 348 17.55 -2.05 -28.73
C GLY A 348 18.95 -2.63 -28.85
N LYS A 349 19.65 -2.45 -29.98
CA LYS A 349 21.02 -2.97 -30.14
C LYS A 349 22.00 -2.11 -29.36
N ILE A 350 22.82 -2.77 -28.56
CA ILE A 350 23.76 -2.12 -27.65
C ILE A 350 25.18 -2.22 -28.22
N THR A 351 25.88 -1.10 -28.26
CA THR A 351 27.25 -1.01 -28.77
C THR A 351 28.08 -0.05 -27.92
N VAL A 352 29.41 -0.23 -27.93
CA VAL A 352 30.32 0.82 -27.46
C VAL A 352 30.37 1.89 -28.54
N TRP A 353 29.91 3.09 -28.21
CA TRP A 353 29.94 4.24 -29.13
C TRP A 353 31.29 4.96 -29.08
N LYS A 354 31.88 5.07 -27.88
CA LYS A 354 33.19 5.68 -27.68
C LYS A 354 33.97 4.95 -26.58
N GLU A 355 35.17 4.49 -26.94
CA GLU A 355 36.22 4.14 -26.00
C GLU A 355 37.03 5.38 -25.60
N GLY A 356 37.58 5.40 -24.39
CA GLY A 356 38.42 6.49 -23.93
C GLY A 356 37.64 7.79 -23.75
N SER A 357 36.51 7.75 -23.04
CA SER A 357 35.64 8.90 -22.80
C SER A 357 36.24 9.98 -21.88
N GLY A 358 37.41 9.75 -21.29
CA GLY A 358 38.02 10.63 -20.30
C GLY A 358 37.38 10.49 -18.92
N GLY A 359 36.63 9.41 -18.67
CA GLY A 359 35.85 9.25 -17.44
C GLY A 359 34.62 10.16 -17.40
N ALA A 360 34.06 10.52 -18.56
CA ALA A 360 32.89 11.38 -18.65
C ALA A 360 31.73 10.86 -17.80
N HIS A 361 31.18 11.74 -16.97
CA HIS A 361 30.01 11.46 -16.14
C HIS A 361 28.75 12.01 -16.82
N GLY A 362 28.81 13.25 -17.32
CA GLY A 362 27.69 13.92 -17.96
C GLY A 362 27.66 13.68 -19.46
N ILE A 363 26.47 13.62 -20.04
CA ILE A 363 26.29 13.50 -21.48
C ILE A 363 25.03 14.24 -21.96
N MET A 364 25.13 14.95 -23.08
CA MET A 364 24.03 15.73 -23.63
C MET A 364 24.05 15.74 -25.16
N SER A 365 22.88 15.59 -25.77
CA SER A 365 22.68 15.84 -27.20
C SER A 365 22.47 17.33 -27.44
N GLY A 366 23.31 17.95 -28.26
CA GLY A 366 23.15 19.34 -28.68
C GLY A 366 22.15 19.51 -29.83
N PRO A 367 21.64 20.74 -30.03
CA PRO A 367 20.72 21.05 -31.14
C PRO A 367 21.39 20.91 -32.52
N ASP A 368 22.72 20.87 -32.58
CA ASP A 368 23.51 20.62 -33.78
C ASP A 368 23.67 19.12 -34.11
N GLY A 369 23.05 18.24 -33.31
CA GLY A 369 23.16 16.79 -33.44
C GLY A 369 24.45 16.20 -32.89
N ARG A 370 25.32 17.00 -32.24
CA ARG A 370 26.52 16.49 -31.58
C ARG A 370 26.21 15.98 -30.18
N LEU A 371 27.05 15.06 -29.73
CA LEU A 371 27.04 14.55 -28.36
C LEU A 371 28.18 15.22 -27.58
N TYR A 372 27.83 15.89 -26.49
CA TYR A 372 28.78 16.51 -25.57
C TYR A 372 28.90 15.61 -24.34
N ALA A 373 30.12 15.29 -23.94
CA ALA A 373 30.40 14.46 -22.77
C ALA A 373 31.52 15.07 -21.93
N GLY A 374 31.39 15.03 -20.61
CA GLY A 374 32.31 15.68 -19.67
C GLY A 374 32.40 14.98 -18.32
#